data_AF-A0A9D8K724-F1
#
_entry.id   AF-A0A9D8K724-F1
#
_cell.length_a   1.000
_cell.length_b   1.000
_cell.length_c   1.000
_cell.angle_alpha   90.00
_cell.angle_beta   90.00
_cell.angle_gamma   90.00
#
_symmetry.space_group_name_H-M   'P 1'
#
loop_
_entity.id
_entity.type
_entity.pdbx_description
1 polymer ?
#
loop_
_entity_poly.entity_id
_entity_poly.type
_entity_poly.pdbx_seq_one_letter_code
_entity_poly.pdbx_strand_id
1 'polypeptide(L)'
;MEPTPILKHAPPAAAPASVSGFVSGLPREAARPERLWLISGTGEGPGLARELLDRGWRLRVSVVSPEARLAYPKAPGLEVVVGALEGAGAWRAALDAARDEGDPFLWLLDASHPFATRVSATVAEACQGRPETLLRLRRPLLAAPGATTLPDLQHLADHLAPGERLLLAIGARHLATAIAHSPLACHHSRVLPHPRALREALRAGLPPHRVACVHPTADGAVERALCQRWGIDAILCRQSGSRAEGVWLSLHETLGLRLLLLRRPPDPPGVAGLLPPELLARVGWPGSAENGGNASSPWSP
;
A
#
# COMPACT_ATOMS: atom_id res chain seq x y z
N MET A 1 25.98 -36.55 88.00
CA MET A 1 26.66 -35.27 88.16
C MET A 1 25.67 -34.20 87.71
N GLU A 2 24.97 -33.62 88.67
CA GLU A 2 24.07 -32.46 88.47
C GLU A 2 24.93 -31.18 88.41
N PRO A 3 24.44 -30.03 87.90
CA PRO A 3 23.50 -29.22 88.70
C PRO A 3 22.36 -28.53 87.92
N THR A 4 21.45 -27.94 88.69
CA THR A 4 20.20 -27.29 88.23
C THR A 4 20.27 -25.75 88.56
N PRO A 5 19.20 -24.90 88.68
CA PRO A 5 19.04 -23.73 87.78
C PRO A 5 18.91 -22.33 88.48
N ILE A 6 18.00 -21.45 87.98
CA ILE A 6 17.60 -20.08 88.46
C ILE A 6 18.69 -19.00 88.12
N LEU A 7 18.52 -17.68 87.84
CA LEU A 7 17.49 -16.60 87.90
C LEU A 7 17.56 -15.71 86.60
N LYS A 8 16.71 -14.69 86.28
CA LYS A 8 15.26 -14.34 86.46
C LYS A 8 14.88 -13.17 85.50
N HIS A 9 13.60 -13.10 85.09
CA HIS A 9 12.75 -11.96 84.64
C HIS A 9 13.24 -10.73 83.83
N ALA A 10 12.60 -10.56 82.65
CA ALA A 10 11.77 -9.41 82.19
C ALA A 10 12.41 -8.01 81.94
N PRO A 11 11.97 -7.26 80.90
CA PRO A 11 10.65 -6.58 80.89
C PRO A 11 9.80 -6.83 79.61
N PRO A 12 8.56 -6.28 79.49
CA PRO A 12 7.57 -6.65 78.45
C PRO A 12 7.23 -5.55 77.42
N ALA A 13 6.14 -5.79 76.67
CA ALA A 13 5.38 -4.91 75.75
C ALA A 13 5.66 -5.08 74.24
N ALA A 14 4.61 -4.89 73.43
CA ALA A 14 4.58 -5.21 72.00
C ALA A 14 3.76 -4.18 71.19
N ALA A 15 4.14 -4.01 69.92
CA ALA A 15 3.32 -3.43 68.86
C ALA A 15 3.75 -4.06 67.50
N PRO A 16 2.84 -4.21 66.52
CA PRO A 16 3.09 -5.10 65.38
C PRO A 16 3.79 -4.44 64.19
N ALA A 17 4.68 -5.19 63.53
CA ALA A 17 5.07 -4.95 62.14
C ALA A 17 4.13 -5.73 61.21
N SER A 18 3.59 -5.08 60.18
CA SER A 18 2.61 -5.68 59.27
C SER A 18 3.25 -6.63 58.27
N VAL A 19 2.69 -7.84 58.14
CA VAL A 19 3.05 -8.78 57.06
C VAL A 19 2.39 -8.31 55.76
N SER A 20 3.12 -7.55 54.95
CA SER A 20 2.73 -7.28 53.57
C SER A 20 3.10 -8.49 52.71
N GLY A 21 2.10 -9.24 52.25
CA GLY A 21 2.30 -10.44 51.45
C GLY A 21 2.81 -10.10 50.05
N PHE A 22 4.04 -10.51 49.73
CA PHE A 22 4.52 -10.55 48.35
C PHE A 22 3.75 -11.62 47.56
N VAL A 23 2.66 -11.20 46.91
CA VAL A 23 2.05 -12.00 45.84
C VAL A 23 3.01 -11.93 44.65
N SER A 24 3.82 -12.97 44.48
CA SER A 24 4.70 -13.12 43.31
C SER A 24 3.85 -13.16 42.05
N GLY A 25 3.89 -12.08 41.26
CA GLY A 25 3.15 -12.00 40.01
C GLY A 25 3.54 -13.15 39.07
N LEU A 26 2.55 -13.89 38.59
CA LEU A 26 2.74 -14.82 37.47
C LEU A 26 3.35 -14.03 36.29
N PRO A 27 4.27 -14.63 35.51
CA PRO A 27 4.83 -13.96 34.36
C PRO A 27 3.70 -13.55 33.42
N ARG A 28 3.65 -12.25 33.09
CA ARG A 28 2.69 -11.70 32.14
C ARG A 28 2.82 -12.50 30.84
N GLU A 29 1.75 -13.18 30.42
CA GLU A 29 1.74 -13.94 29.17
C GLU A 29 2.26 -13.02 28.06
N ALA A 30 3.28 -13.47 27.32
CA ALA A 30 4.05 -12.60 26.43
C ALA A 30 3.11 -12.00 25.38
N ALA A 31 2.78 -10.72 25.55
CA ALA A 31 1.68 -10.07 24.84
C ALA A 31 1.87 -10.25 23.33
N ARG A 32 0.86 -10.86 22.68
CA ARG A 32 0.93 -11.16 21.25
C ARG A 32 1.14 -9.85 20.48
N PRO A 33 2.16 -9.75 19.60
CA PRO A 33 2.39 -8.52 18.86
C PRO A 33 1.14 -8.14 18.04
N GLU A 34 0.84 -6.86 18.06
CA GLU A 34 -0.37 -6.27 17.49
C GLU A 34 -0.39 -6.40 15.96
N ARG A 35 -1.59 -6.35 15.36
CA ARG A 35 -1.79 -6.61 13.93
C ARG A 35 -2.03 -5.37 13.09
N LEU A 36 -1.41 -5.35 11.91
CA LEU A 36 -1.69 -4.42 10.81
C LEU A 36 -2.24 -5.20 9.61
N TRP A 37 -3.13 -4.58 8.83
CA TRP A 37 -3.53 -5.10 7.52
C TRP A 37 -3.03 -4.19 6.40
N LEU A 38 -2.04 -4.67 5.64
CA LEU A 38 -1.48 -3.98 4.49
C LEU A 38 -2.21 -4.39 3.19
N ILE A 39 -2.90 -3.44 2.55
CA ILE A 39 -3.45 -3.64 1.21
C ILE A 39 -2.37 -3.29 0.19
N SER A 40 -1.97 -4.25 -0.66
CA SER A 40 -0.84 -4.10 -1.57
C SER A 40 -1.18 -4.44 -3.03
N GLY A 41 -0.40 -3.87 -3.94
CA GLY A 41 -0.49 -4.10 -5.38
C GLY A 41 0.56 -3.31 -6.17
N THR A 42 1.73 -3.10 -5.56
CA THR A 42 2.72 -2.07 -5.93
C THR A 42 4.13 -2.47 -5.46
N GLY A 43 5.16 -1.76 -5.96
CA GLY A 43 6.56 -2.09 -5.67
C GLY A 43 7.04 -1.72 -4.26
N GLU A 44 6.35 -0.81 -3.58
CA GLU A 44 6.70 -0.34 -2.23
C GLU A 44 6.19 -1.28 -1.13
N GLY A 45 5.13 -2.04 -1.42
CA GLY A 45 4.47 -2.93 -0.46
C GLY A 45 5.40 -3.96 0.21
N PRO A 46 6.32 -4.64 -0.52
CA PRO A 46 7.30 -5.54 0.10
C PRO A 46 8.29 -4.83 1.04
N GLY A 47 8.74 -3.63 0.67
CA GLY A 47 9.65 -2.84 1.50
C GLY A 47 8.98 -2.36 2.79
N LEU A 48 7.76 -1.84 2.67
CA LEU A 48 6.94 -1.42 3.81
C LEU A 48 6.57 -2.60 4.72
N ALA A 49 6.27 -3.78 4.16
CA ALA A 49 6.01 -4.96 4.98
C ALA A 49 7.25 -5.42 5.77
N ARG A 50 8.44 -5.40 5.17
CA ARG A 50 9.68 -5.73 5.89
C ARG A 50 9.92 -4.76 7.04
N GLU A 51 9.91 -3.46 6.78
CA GLU A 51 10.08 -2.40 7.79
C GLU A 51 9.11 -2.54 8.97
N LEU A 52 7.86 -2.92 8.72
CA LEU A 52 6.86 -3.13 9.79
C LEU A 52 7.10 -4.43 10.58
N LEU A 53 7.55 -5.51 9.93
CA LEU A 53 7.95 -6.77 10.60
C LEU A 53 9.22 -6.56 11.46
N ASP A 54 10.18 -5.79 10.96
CA ASP A 54 11.42 -5.45 11.68
C ASP A 54 11.14 -4.60 12.94
N ARG A 55 9.99 -3.88 12.96
CA ARG A 55 9.43 -3.20 14.14
C ARG A 55 8.59 -4.09 15.06
N GLY A 56 8.46 -5.38 14.75
CA GLY A 56 7.72 -6.37 15.53
C GLY A 56 6.20 -6.44 15.28
N TRP A 57 5.66 -5.73 14.28
CA TRP A 57 4.23 -5.84 13.94
C TRP A 57 3.90 -7.19 13.29
N ARG A 58 2.74 -7.77 13.63
CA ARG A 58 2.16 -8.88 12.85
C ARG A 58 1.40 -8.33 11.66
N LEU A 59 1.60 -8.90 10.48
CA LEU A 59 1.03 -8.41 9.22
C LEU A 59 0.07 -9.43 8.60
N ARG A 60 -1.11 -8.97 8.22
CA ARG A 60 -1.86 -9.53 7.08
C ARG A 60 -1.60 -8.66 5.86
N VAL A 61 -1.10 -9.24 4.77
CA VAL A 61 -0.92 -8.53 3.50
C VAL A 61 -1.89 -9.08 2.47
N SER A 62 -2.73 -8.24 1.87
CA SER A 62 -3.58 -8.63 0.74
C SER A 62 -2.93 -8.25 -0.58
N VAL A 63 -2.82 -9.21 -1.51
CA VAL A 63 -2.32 -9.00 -2.88
C VAL A 63 -3.29 -9.58 -3.91
N VAL A 64 -3.38 -8.93 -5.08
CA VAL A 64 -4.39 -9.27 -6.11
C VAL A 64 -3.99 -10.43 -7.05
N SER A 65 -2.79 -11.00 -6.95
CA SER A 65 -2.37 -12.12 -7.80
C SER A 65 -1.26 -12.99 -7.18
N PRO A 66 -1.06 -14.24 -7.66
CA PRO A 66 0.00 -15.13 -7.18
C PRO A 66 1.41 -14.61 -7.43
N GLU A 67 1.63 -13.85 -8.52
CA GLU A 67 2.95 -13.30 -8.85
C GLU A 67 3.33 -12.20 -7.85
N ALA A 68 2.36 -11.39 -7.42
CA ALA A 68 2.56 -10.38 -6.38
C ALA A 68 2.88 -11.01 -5.01
N ARG A 69 2.43 -12.25 -4.73
CA ARG A 69 2.80 -13.00 -3.51
C ARG A 69 4.29 -13.38 -3.49
N LEU A 70 4.93 -13.54 -4.64
CA LEU A 70 6.35 -13.94 -4.72
C LEU A 70 7.31 -12.84 -4.24
N ALA A 71 6.89 -11.58 -4.26
CA ALA A 71 7.68 -10.45 -3.77
C ALA A 71 7.79 -10.39 -2.23
N TYR A 72 7.08 -11.26 -1.50
CA TYR A 72 7.05 -11.30 -0.04
C TYR A 72 7.73 -12.56 0.50
N PRO A 73 8.61 -12.47 1.50
CA PRO A 73 9.26 -13.64 2.09
C PRO A 73 8.26 -14.56 2.79
N LYS A 74 8.76 -15.72 3.25
CA LYS A 74 8.15 -16.45 4.37
C LYS A 74 8.84 -15.93 5.64
N ALA A 75 8.08 -15.27 6.52
CA ALA A 75 8.58 -14.70 7.76
C ALA A 75 7.60 -15.00 8.91
N PRO A 76 8.08 -15.17 10.16
CA PRO A 76 7.21 -15.18 11.34
C PRO A 76 6.35 -13.91 11.38
N GLY A 77 5.09 -14.04 11.78
CA GLY A 77 4.16 -12.91 11.85
C GLY A 77 3.65 -12.36 10.51
N LEU A 78 4.11 -12.88 9.36
CA LEU A 78 3.67 -12.45 8.02
C LEU A 78 2.68 -13.44 7.39
N GLU A 79 1.40 -13.12 7.43
CA GLU A 79 0.36 -13.71 6.60
C GLU A 79 0.26 -12.92 5.28
N VAL A 80 0.23 -13.60 4.13
CA VAL A 80 -0.05 -12.95 2.83
C VAL A 80 -1.13 -13.70 2.08
N VAL A 81 -2.27 -13.03 1.88
CA VAL A 81 -3.49 -13.54 1.27
C VAL A 81 -3.55 -13.12 -0.20
N VAL A 82 -3.79 -14.07 -1.09
CA VAL A 82 -3.99 -13.82 -2.53
C VAL A 82 -5.48 -13.78 -2.83
N GLY A 83 -5.96 -12.63 -3.32
CA GLY A 83 -7.36 -12.42 -3.66
C GLY A 83 -7.81 -10.98 -3.40
N ALA A 84 -8.99 -10.62 -3.91
CA ALA A 84 -9.67 -9.38 -3.58
C ALA A 84 -10.91 -9.69 -2.74
N LEU A 85 -11.12 -8.93 -1.66
CA LEU A 85 -12.40 -8.92 -0.93
C LEU A 85 -13.38 -8.01 -1.67
N GLU A 86 -14.58 -8.51 -1.94
CA GLU A 86 -15.58 -7.83 -2.77
C GLU A 86 -16.55 -7.01 -1.92
N GLY A 87 -16.48 -5.68 -2.04
CA GLY A 87 -17.36 -4.73 -1.35
C GLY A 87 -17.02 -4.53 0.14
N ALA A 88 -17.51 -3.44 0.72
CA ALA A 88 -17.13 -3.05 2.09
C ALA A 88 -17.65 -4.04 3.15
N GLY A 89 -18.74 -4.76 2.88
CA GLY A 89 -19.25 -5.81 3.74
C GLY A 89 -18.26 -6.95 3.98
N ALA A 90 -17.54 -7.40 2.94
CA ALA A 90 -16.53 -8.45 3.08
C ALA A 90 -15.30 -7.99 3.88
N TRP A 91 -14.92 -6.71 3.77
CA TRP A 91 -13.88 -6.11 4.61
C TRP A 91 -14.33 -5.98 6.06
N ARG A 92 -15.53 -5.46 6.32
CA ARG A 92 -16.09 -5.34 7.67
C ARG A 92 -16.16 -6.70 8.36
N ALA A 93 -16.78 -7.71 7.73
CA ALA A 93 -16.87 -9.06 8.28
C ALA A 93 -15.50 -9.69 8.61
N ALA A 94 -14.46 -9.41 7.82
CA ALA A 94 -13.11 -9.90 8.08
C ALA A 94 -12.35 -9.11 9.19
N LEU A 95 -12.76 -7.87 9.49
CA LEU A 95 -12.30 -7.09 10.64
C LEU A 95 -13.06 -7.48 11.92
N ASP A 96 -14.37 -7.73 11.82
CA ASP A 96 -15.22 -8.19 12.91
C ASP A 96 -14.81 -9.59 13.37
N ALA A 97 -14.61 -10.55 12.45
CA ALA A 97 -14.10 -11.88 12.81
C ALA A 97 -12.75 -11.82 13.56
N ALA A 98 -11.80 -10.98 13.12
CA ALA A 98 -10.52 -10.81 13.81
C ALA A 98 -10.64 -10.17 15.21
N ARG A 99 -11.69 -9.36 15.42
CA ARG A 99 -12.03 -8.76 16.72
C ARG A 99 -12.69 -9.77 17.66
N ASP A 100 -13.61 -10.58 17.13
CA ASP A 100 -14.30 -11.64 17.88
C ASP A 100 -13.33 -12.79 18.25
N GLU A 101 -12.31 -13.05 17.43
CA GLU A 101 -11.14 -13.90 17.72
C GLU A 101 -10.23 -13.34 18.84
N GLY A 102 -10.45 -12.10 19.31
CA GLY A 102 -9.62 -11.44 20.32
C GLY A 102 -8.26 -10.95 19.81
N ASP A 103 -8.05 -10.91 18.49
CA ASP A 103 -6.77 -10.58 17.84
C ASP A 103 -6.98 -9.51 16.74
N PRO A 104 -7.55 -8.32 17.07
CA PRO A 104 -7.98 -7.33 16.08
C PRO A 104 -6.81 -6.65 15.36
N PHE A 105 -7.11 -6.11 14.19
CA PHE A 105 -6.22 -5.15 13.51
C PHE A 105 -6.33 -3.77 14.15
N LEU A 106 -5.20 -3.10 14.41
CA LEU A 106 -5.19 -1.71 14.89
C LEU A 106 -5.20 -0.71 13.72
N TRP A 107 -4.51 -1.05 12.64
CA TRP A 107 -4.39 -0.20 11.45
C TRP A 107 -4.70 -0.98 10.17
N LEU A 108 -5.33 -0.29 9.22
CA LEU A 108 -5.32 -0.68 7.81
C LEU A 108 -4.41 0.29 7.04
N LEU A 109 -3.56 -0.25 6.16
CA LEU A 109 -2.57 0.51 5.40
C LEU A 109 -2.83 0.29 3.91
N ASP A 110 -3.44 1.28 3.24
CA ASP A 110 -3.63 1.26 1.79
C ASP A 110 -2.32 1.64 1.06
N ALA A 111 -1.51 0.64 0.71
CA ALA A 111 -0.33 0.80 -0.14
C ALA A 111 -0.62 0.47 -1.63
N SER A 112 -1.89 0.38 -2.03
CA SER A 112 -2.29 0.08 -3.40
C SER A 112 -1.83 1.17 -4.39
N HIS A 113 -2.00 0.89 -5.68
CA HIS A 113 -1.62 1.83 -6.74
C HIS A 113 -2.54 3.06 -6.68
N PRO A 114 -2.08 4.31 -6.91
CA PRO A 114 -2.94 5.48 -6.71
C PRO A 114 -4.24 5.47 -7.54
N PHE A 115 -4.19 4.87 -8.72
CA PHE A 115 -5.34 4.63 -9.62
C PHE A 115 -6.18 3.38 -9.28
N ALA A 116 -5.97 2.75 -8.12
CA ALA A 116 -6.80 1.65 -7.62
C ALA A 116 -8.02 2.16 -6.83
N THR A 117 -8.56 3.34 -7.21
CA THR A 117 -9.59 4.11 -6.49
C THR A 117 -10.74 3.27 -5.95
N ARG A 118 -11.18 2.23 -6.68
CA ARG A 118 -12.19 1.28 -6.22
C ARG A 118 -11.83 0.59 -4.89
N VAL A 119 -10.65 -0.03 -4.76
CA VAL A 119 -10.30 -0.73 -3.50
C VAL A 119 -10.06 0.27 -2.37
N SER A 120 -9.43 1.41 -2.67
CA SER A 120 -9.20 2.48 -1.69
C SER A 120 -10.51 3.07 -1.15
N ALA A 121 -11.52 3.29 -2.01
CA ALA A 121 -12.85 3.73 -1.60
C ALA A 121 -13.59 2.63 -0.81
N THR A 122 -13.54 1.38 -1.25
CA THR A 122 -14.16 0.24 -0.53
C THR A 122 -13.53 0.01 0.85
N VAL A 123 -12.22 0.16 1.01
CA VAL A 123 -11.55 0.04 2.32
C VAL A 123 -11.85 1.26 3.20
N ALA A 124 -11.91 2.48 2.63
CA ALA A 124 -12.34 3.67 3.36
C ALA A 124 -13.78 3.54 3.88
N GLU A 125 -14.71 3.12 3.02
CA GLU A 125 -16.09 2.81 3.37
C GLU A 125 -16.15 1.73 4.46
N ALA A 126 -15.35 0.66 4.34
CA ALA A 126 -15.32 -0.40 5.33
C ALA A 126 -14.94 0.11 6.73
N CYS A 127 -13.96 1.02 6.84
CA CYS A 127 -13.47 1.58 8.11
C CYS A 127 -14.36 2.69 8.71
N GLN A 128 -15.35 3.21 7.99
CA GLN A 128 -16.20 4.30 8.50
C GLN A 128 -16.96 3.87 9.77
N GLY A 129 -16.82 4.68 10.83
CA GLY A 129 -17.46 4.44 12.13
C GLY A 129 -16.82 3.33 12.96
N ARG A 130 -15.65 2.81 12.56
CA ARG A 130 -14.93 1.72 13.25
C ARG A 130 -13.64 2.22 13.92
N PRO A 131 -13.08 1.50 14.91
CA PRO A 131 -11.87 1.94 15.62
C PRO A 131 -10.57 1.61 14.88
N GLU A 132 -10.59 0.79 13.83
CA GLU A 132 -9.36 0.49 13.07
C GLU A 132 -8.94 1.71 12.23
N THR A 133 -7.74 2.25 12.44
CA THR A 133 -7.32 3.49 11.75
C THR A 133 -6.78 3.20 10.35
N LEU A 134 -7.41 3.77 9.33
CA LEU A 134 -6.97 3.67 7.93
C LEU A 134 -5.97 4.79 7.58
N LEU A 135 -4.75 4.40 7.20
CA LEU A 135 -3.77 5.27 6.55
C LEU A 135 -3.56 4.84 5.09
N ARG A 136 -3.10 5.77 4.25
CA ARG A 136 -2.80 5.49 2.84
C ARG A 136 -1.38 5.93 2.48
N LEU A 137 -0.64 5.07 1.80
CA LEU A 137 0.73 5.36 1.35
C LEU A 137 0.69 6.26 0.11
N ARG A 138 1.02 7.53 0.30
CA ARG A 138 1.18 8.51 -0.78
C ARG A 138 2.62 8.42 -1.30
N ARG A 139 2.75 8.14 -2.59
CA ARG A 139 4.02 8.26 -3.33
C ARG A 139 4.30 9.75 -3.61
N PRO A 140 5.55 10.20 -3.70
CA PRO A 140 5.87 11.51 -4.26
C PRO A 140 5.35 11.63 -5.71
N LEU A 141 5.35 12.84 -6.25
CA LEU A 141 5.29 13.06 -7.69
C LEU A 141 6.71 13.01 -8.25
N LEU A 142 6.87 12.55 -9.49
CA LEU A 142 8.15 12.64 -10.19
C LEU A 142 8.27 14.00 -10.86
N ALA A 143 9.50 14.52 -11.00
CA ALA A 143 9.76 15.66 -11.87
C ALA A 143 9.46 15.26 -13.32
N ALA A 144 8.73 16.12 -14.04
CA ALA A 144 8.22 15.81 -15.37
C ALA A 144 8.34 17.00 -16.33
N PRO A 145 9.58 17.48 -16.61
CA PRO A 145 9.79 18.52 -17.62
C PRO A 145 9.26 18.05 -18.98
N GLY A 146 8.71 18.96 -19.79
CA GLY A 146 8.20 18.67 -21.14
C GLY A 146 6.92 17.84 -21.22
N ALA A 147 6.48 17.19 -20.14
CA ALA A 147 5.30 16.33 -20.12
C ALA A 147 4.00 17.11 -19.80
N THR A 148 2.92 16.83 -20.53
CA THR A 148 1.60 17.45 -20.31
C THR A 148 0.79 16.65 -19.29
N THR A 149 0.33 17.30 -18.21
CA THR A 149 -0.54 16.64 -17.22
C THR A 149 -2.03 16.81 -17.56
N LEU A 150 -2.68 15.75 -18.04
CA LEU A 150 -4.11 15.71 -18.33
C LEU A 150 -4.92 15.59 -17.03
N PRO A 151 -5.99 16.39 -16.81
CA PRO A 151 -6.83 16.26 -15.60
C PRO A 151 -7.55 14.91 -15.54
N ASP A 152 -7.99 14.40 -16.70
CA ASP A 152 -8.77 13.18 -16.88
C ASP A 152 -8.57 12.66 -18.32
N LEU A 153 -9.39 11.69 -18.76
CA LEU A 153 -9.33 11.13 -20.11
C LEU A 153 -10.18 11.88 -21.15
N GLN A 154 -11.09 12.78 -20.77
CA GLN A 154 -11.99 13.47 -21.70
C GLN A 154 -11.20 14.46 -22.57
N HIS A 155 -10.24 15.14 -21.94
CA HIS A 155 -9.32 16.11 -22.56
C HIS A 155 -8.19 15.45 -23.39
N LEU A 156 -8.28 14.15 -23.68
CA LEU A 156 -7.20 13.42 -24.37
C LEU A 156 -7.08 13.83 -25.85
N ALA A 157 -8.22 14.07 -26.52
CA ALA A 157 -8.24 14.54 -27.91
C ALA A 157 -7.60 15.93 -28.08
N ASP A 158 -7.77 16.83 -27.11
CA ASP A 158 -7.27 18.22 -27.16
C ASP A 158 -5.74 18.33 -27.28
N HIS A 159 -5.05 17.23 -26.98
CA HIS A 159 -3.60 17.11 -27.05
C HIS A 159 -3.11 16.15 -28.14
N LEU A 160 -3.94 15.76 -29.12
CA LEU A 160 -3.57 14.78 -30.15
C LEU A 160 -3.91 15.25 -31.57
N ALA A 161 -2.99 15.05 -32.51
CA ALA A 161 -3.24 15.23 -33.92
C ALA A 161 -4.02 14.04 -34.52
N PRO A 162 -4.88 14.24 -35.53
CA PRO A 162 -5.49 13.14 -36.28
C PRO A 162 -4.43 12.20 -36.87
N GLY A 163 -4.57 10.90 -36.65
CA GLY A 163 -3.63 9.86 -37.07
C GLY A 163 -2.43 9.62 -36.13
N GLU A 164 -2.22 10.46 -35.11
CA GLU A 164 -1.07 10.36 -34.20
C GLU A 164 -1.02 9.02 -33.44
N ARG A 165 0.15 8.37 -33.43
CA ARG A 165 0.33 7.02 -32.88
C ARG A 165 0.49 7.08 -31.37
N LEU A 166 -0.62 6.86 -30.66
CA LEU A 166 -0.72 6.95 -29.21
C LEU A 166 -0.50 5.59 -28.54
N LEU A 167 0.52 5.47 -27.69
CA LEU A 167 0.72 4.32 -26.82
C LEU A 167 -0.02 4.49 -25.49
N LEU A 168 -1.13 3.76 -25.33
CA LEU A 168 -1.93 3.69 -24.12
C LEU A 168 -1.26 2.78 -23.07
N ALA A 169 -0.40 3.36 -22.24
CA ALA A 169 0.30 2.72 -21.13
C ALA A 169 -0.47 2.78 -19.78
N ILE A 170 -1.78 3.07 -19.84
CA ILE A 170 -2.70 3.15 -18.68
C ILE A 170 -3.27 1.81 -18.22
N GLY A 171 -3.01 0.73 -18.95
CA GLY A 171 -3.49 -0.63 -18.65
C GLY A 171 -4.96 -0.87 -19.01
N ALA A 172 -5.30 -2.17 -19.16
CA ALA A 172 -6.48 -2.62 -19.91
C ALA A 172 -7.83 -2.00 -19.52
N ARG A 173 -8.08 -1.80 -18.21
CA ARG A 173 -9.37 -1.33 -17.67
C ARG A 173 -9.85 0.05 -18.15
N HIS A 174 -8.98 0.87 -18.75
CA HIS A 174 -9.32 2.23 -19.20
C HIS A 174 -9.15 2.43 -20.72
N LEU A 175 -8.80 1.39 -21.47
CA LEU A 175 -8.52 1.50 -22.90
C LEU A 175 -9.75 1.95 -23.69
N ALA A 176 -10.93 1.37 -23.42
CA ALA A 176 -12.18 1.78 -24.07
C ALA A 176 -12.51 3.26 -23.85
N THR A 177 -12.33 3.75 -22.62
CA THR A 177 -12.54 5.18 -22.27
C THR A 177 -11.55 6.09 -22.99
N ALA A 178 -10.26 5.75 -23.01
CA ALA A 178 -9.24 6.56 -23.69
C ALA A 178 -9.47 6.59 -25.21
N ILE A 179 -9.83 5.46 -25.81
CA ILE A 179 -10.13 5.36 -27.25
C ILE A 179 -11.37 6.18 -27.62
N ALA A 180 -12.44 6.10 -26.82
CA ALA A 180 -13.65 6.89 -27.01
C ALA A 180 -13.42 8.42 -26.92
N HIS A 181 -12.48 8.85 -26.06
CA HIS A 181 -12.08 10.26 -25.94
C HIS A 181 -10.83 10.64 -26.78
N SER A 182 -10.42 9.80 -27.73
CA SER A 182 -9.40 10.15 -28.74
C SER A 182 -9.64 9.44 -30.08
N PRO A 183 -10.85 9.50 -30.66
CA PRO A 183 -11.27 8.63 -31.76
C PRO A 183 -10.50 8.84 -33.07
N LEU A 184 -9.79 9.97 -33.21
CA LEU A 184 -8.95 10.28 -34.37
C LEU A 184 -7.50 9.80 -34.24
N ALA A 185 -7.07 9.34 -33.05
CA ALA A 185 -5.71 8.87 -32.81
C ALA A 185 -5.52 7.42 -33.26
N CYS A 186 -4.28 7.05 -33.58
CA CYS A 186 -3.89 5.69 -33.95
C CYS A 186 -3.44 4.92 -32.70
N HIS A 187 -4.37 4.25 -32.02
CA HIS A 187 -4.08 3.65 -30.71
C HIS A 187 -3.24 2.36 -30.79
N HIS A 188 -2.27 2.29 -29.88
CA HIS A 188 -1.50 1.11 -29.49
C HIS A 188 -1.61 0.91 -27.98
N SER A 189 -1.36 -0.29 -27.45
CA SER A 189 -1.32 -0.49 -26.00
C SER A 189 -0.34 -1.58 -25.56
N ARG A 190 0.27 -1.38 -24.40
CA ARG A 190 0.97 -2.41 -23.64
C ARG A 190 0.11 -2.84 -22.46
N VAL A 191 -0.20 -4.13 -22.38
CA VAL A 191 -0.95 -4.75 -21.29
C VAL A 191 -0.14 -5.88 -20.65
N LEU A 192 -0.42 -6.20 -19.39
CA LEU A 192 0.17 -7.37 -18.74
C LEU A 192 -0.26 -8.66 -19.47
N PRO A 193 0.58 -9.72 -19.51
CA PRO A 193 0.31 -10.97 -20.22
C PRO A 193 -0.70 -11.84 -19.45
N HIS A 194 -1.93 -11.35 -19.36
CA HIS A 194 -3.03 -11.98 -18.64
C HIS A 194 -4.28 -12.06 -19.54
N PRO A 195 -4.97 -13.22 -19.67
CA PRO A 195 -6.04 -13.39 -20.65
C PRO A 195 -7.18 -12.37 -20.54
N ARG A 196 -7.50 -11.89 -19.33
CA ARG A 196 -8.49 -10.81 -19.13
C ARG A 196 -8.03 -9.48 -19.74
N ALA A 197 -6.76 -9.14 -19.63
CA ALA A 197 -6.22 -7.86 -20.10
C ALA A 197 -6.18 -7.78 -21.63
N LEU A 198 -5.83 -8.88 -22.30
CA LEU A 198 -5.96 -9.02 -23.75
C LEU A 198 -7.43 -8.91 -24.20
N ARG A 199 -8.35 -9.61 -23.54
CA ARG A 199 -9.80 -9.50 -23.86
C ARG A 199 -10.35 -8.09 -23.64
N GLU A 200 -9.93 -7.38 -22.60
CA GLU A 200 -10.29 -5.98 -22.35
C GLU A 200 -9.73 -5.05 -23.44
N ALA A 201 -8.49 -5.26 -23.92
CA ALA A 201 -7.91 -4.50 -25.02
C ALA A 201 -8.61 -4.73 -26.37
N LEU A 202 -8.88 -5.98 -26.75
CA LEU A 202 -9.57 -6.31 -28.00
C LEU A 202 -11.02 -5.80 -28.00
N ARG A 203 -11.74 -5.89 -26.87
CA ARG A 203 -13.08 -5.33 -26.70
C ARG A 203 -13.11 -3.80 -26.74
N ALA A 204 -11.99 -3.14 -26.49
CA ALA A 204 -11.84 -1.69 -26.64
C ALA A 204 -11.59 -1.26 -28.10
N GLY A 205 -11.58 -2.19 -29.06
CA GLY A 205 -11.39 -1.90 -30.49
C GLY A 205 -9.94 -1.92 -30.98
N LEU A 206 -8.97 -2.24 -30.11
CA LEU A 206 -7.56 -2.35 -30.53
C LEU A 206 -7.35 -3.57 -31.44
N PRO A 207 -6.76 -3.40 -32.64
CA PRO A 207 -6.42 -4.54 -33.48
C PRO A 207 -5.23 -5.32 -32.88
N PRO A 208 -5.20 -6.67 -32.97
CA PRO A 208 -4.22 -7.50 -32.25
C PRO A 208 -2.75 -7.10 -32.46
N HIS A 209 -2.36 -6.66 -33.66
CA HIS A 209 -0.98 -6.26 -33.97
C HIS A 209 -0.50 -4.97 -33.29
N ARG A 210 -1.41 -4.22 -32.64
CA ARG A 210 -1.13 -3.02 -31.83
C ARG A 210 -1.25 -3.26 -30.32
N VAL A 211 -1.45 -4.51 -29.88
CA VAL A 211 -1.52 -4.89 -28.47
C VAL A 211 -0.31 -5.74 -28.09
N ALA A 212 0.55 -5.23 -27.20
CA ALA A 212 1.66 -5.98 -26.64
C ALA A 212 1.28 -6.56 -25.26
N CYS A 213 1.14 -7.88 -25.19
CA CYS A 213 0.90 -8.63 -23.95
C CYS A 213 2.24 -9.00 -23.29
N VAL A 214 2.84 -8.06 -22.55
CA VAL A 214 4.21 -8.21 -22.01
C VAL A 214 4.34 -7.56 -20.63
N HIS A 215 5.19 -8.15 -19.78
CA HIS A 215 5.60 -7.50 -18.54
C HIS A 215 6.44 -6.24 -18.84
N PRO A 216 6.37 -5.20 -17.99
CA PRO A 216 7.30 -4.08 -18.08
C PRO A 216 8.73 -4.53 -17.81
N THR A 217 9.69 -3.95 -18.53
CA THR A 217 11.11 -4.15 -18.21
C THR A 217 11.60 -3.09 -17.21
N ALA A 218 12.53 -3.48 -16.33
CA ALA A 218 12.98 -2.62 -15.24
C ALA A 218 13.81 -1.40 -15.72
N ASP A 219 14.43 -1.52 -16.89
CA ASP A 219 15.22 -0.53 -17.62
C ASP A 219 14.45 0.15 -18.77
N GLY A 220 13.23 -0.30 -19.06
CA GLY A 220 12.43 0.16 -20.19
C GLY A 220 12.85 -0.36 -21.57
N ALA A 221 13.66 -1.43 -21.67
CA ALA A 221 14.10 -1.98 -22.96
C ALA A 221 12.93 -2.44 -23.85
N VAL A 222 11.92 -3.13 -23.29
CA VAL A 222 10.69 -3.55 -24.00
C VAL A 222 9.85 -2.33 -24.37
N GLU A 223 9.68 -1.38 -23.45
CA GLU A 223 9.00 -0.12 -23.73
C GLU A 223 9.64 0.65 -24.90
N ARG A 224 10.98 0.79 -24.92
CA ARG A 224 11.76 1.41 -26.01
C ARG A 224 11.54 0.69 -27.34
N ALA A 225 11.65 -0.64 -27.34
CA ALA A 225 11.46 -1.46 -28.54
C ALA A 225 10.05 -1.37 -29.11
N LEU A 226 9.01 -1.28 -28.26
CA LEU A 226 7.63 -1.07 -28.69
C LEU A 226 7.42 0.32 -29.30
N CYS A 227 7.96 1.37 -28.67
CA CYS A 227 7.90 2.73 -29.21
C CYS A 227 8.55 2.81 -30.60
N GLN A 228 9.74 2.24 -30.76
CA GLN A 228 10.46 2.22 -32.04
C GLN A 228 9.76 1.36 -33.11
N ARG A 229 9.37 0.12 -32.77
CA ARG A 229 8.74 -0.83 -33.73
C ARG A 229 7.40 -0.36 -34.26
N TRP A 230 6.65 0.41 -33.46
CA TRP A 230 5.35 0.95 -33.87
C TRP A 230 5.42 2.40 -34.40
N GLY A 231 6.57 3.06 -34.30
CA GLY A 231 6.71 4.48 -34.63
C GLY A 231 5.79 5.35 -33.79
N ILE A 232 5.71 5.09 -32.48
CA ILE A 232 4.86 5.84 -31.55
C ILE A 232 5.26 7.32 -31.57
N ASP A 233 4.28 8.21 -31.57
CA ASP A 233 4.47 9.67 -31.51
C ASP A 233 4.22 10.21 -30.10
N ALA A 234 3.19 9.66 -29.43
CA ALA A 234 2.74 10.07 -28.10
C ALA A 234 2.54 8.87 -27.16
N ILE A 235 2.79 9.07 -25.87
CA ILE A 235 2.56 8.10 -24.80
C ILE A 235 1.54 8.68 -23.81
N LEU A 236 0.50 7.94 -23.49
CA LEU A 236 -0.36 8.22 -22.34
C LEU A 236 -0.05 7.25 -21.22
N CYS A 237 0.50 7.74 -20.11
CA CYS A 237 0.72 6.95 -18.90
C CYS A 237 0.09 7.63 -17.67
N ARG A 238 0.36 7.10 -16.47
CA ARG A 238 -0.28 7.52 -15.21
C ARG A 238 0.71 8.25 -14.32
N GLN A 239 0.27 9.34 -13.70
CA GLN A 239 0.98 10.08 -12.64
C GLN A 239 0.97 9.31 -11.30
N SER A 240 1.57 8.13 -11.32
CA SER A 240 1.66 7.10 -10.28
C SER A 240 2.67 7.36 -9.17
N GLY A 241 3.72 8.16 -9.41
CA GLY A 241 4.93 8.21 -8.59
C GLY A 241 5.80 6.94 -8.65
N SER A 242 5.69 6.12 -9.70
CA SER A 242 6.29 4.77 -9.76
C SER A 242 7.45 4.65 -10.77
N ARG A 243 8.28 3.60 -10.62
CA ARG A 243 9.35 3.27 -11.58
C ARG A 243 8.88 3.17 -13.03
N ALA A 244 7.64 2.71 -13.27
CA ALA A 244 7.09 2.59 -14.63
C ALA A 244 6.83 3.97 -15.28
N GLU A 245 6.51 4.99 -14.50
CA GLU A 245 6.39 6.38 -14.96
C GLU A 245 7.78 7.00 -15.19
N GLY A 246 8.75 6.71 -14.32
CA GLY A 246 10.17 7.06 -14.54
C GLY A 246 10.73 6.49 -15.85
N VAL A 247 10.34 5.27 -16.24
CA VAL A 247 10.66 4.71 -17.56
C VAL A 247 10.05 5.53 -18.69
N TRP A 248 8.76 5.91 -18.60
CA TRP A 248 8.13 6.74 -19.63
C TRP A 248 8.69 8.16 -19.72
N LEU A 249 9.12 8.75 -18.59
CA LEU A 249 9.84 10.03 -18.53
C LEU A 249 11.21 9.93 -19.22
N SER A 250 11.98 8.89 -18.93
CA SER A 250 13.27 8.66 -19.61
C SER A 250 13.09 8.38 -21.11
N LEU A 251 11.99 7.75 -21.53
CA LEU A 251 11.68 7.54 -22.96
C LEU A 251 11.14 8.79 -23.66
N HIS A 252 10.41 9.66 -22.97
CA HIS A 252 10.06 11.00 -23.43
C HIS A 252 11.31 11.80 -23.79
N GLU A 253 12.26 11.89 -22.84
CA GLU A 253 13.52 12.60 -23.02
C GLU A 253 14.43 11.95 -24.08
N THR A 254 14.65 10.63 -24.01
CA THR A 254 15.64 9.95 -24.88
C THR A 254 15.14 9.52 -26.26
N LEU A 255 13.86 9.73 -26.58
CA LEU A 255 13.29 9.47 -27.92
C LEU A 255 12.52 10.67 -28.50
N GLY A 256 12.36 11.78 -27.78
CA GLY A 256 11.61 12.96 -28.24
C GLY A 256 10.09 12.76 -28.33
N LEU A 257 9.55 11.73 -27.69
CA LEU A 257 8.14 11.34 -27.74
C LEU A 257 7.28 12.29 -26.91
N ARG A 258 6.06 12.60 -27.33
CA ARG A 258 5.14 13.43 -26.54
C ARG A 258 4.60 12.63 -25.34
N LEU A 259 4.77 13.12 -24.11
CA LEU A 259 4.29 12.42 -22.91
C LEU A 259 3.08 13.11 -22.30
N LEU A 260 1.99 12.35 -22.21
CA LEU A 260 0.76 12.73 -21.54
C LEU A 260 0.68 11.95 -20.22
N LEU A 261 0.73 12.69 -19.11
CA LEU A 261 0.55 12.15 -17.76
C LEU A 261 -0.91 12.32 -17.36
N LEU A 262 -1.68 11.23 -17.33
CA LEU A 262 -2.99 11.24 -16.68
C LEU A 262 -2.80 11.55 -15.19
N ARG A 263 -3.39 12.65 -14.71
CA ARG A 263 -3.29 13.15 -13.34
C ARG A 263 -3.71 12.09 -12.32
N ARG A 264 -3.03 12.07 -11.18
CA ARG A 264 -3.38 11.20 -10.07
C ARG A 264 -4.79 11.53 -9.54
N PRO A 265 -5.69 10.54 -9.37
CA PRO A 265 -6.97 10.77 -8.69
C PRO A 265 -6.75 11.28 -7.26
N PRO A 266 -7.71 12.04 -6.69
CA PRO A 266 -7.67 12.38 -5.27
C PRO A 266 -7.73 11.12 -4.40
N ASP A 267 -7.19 11.22 -3.19
CA ASP A 267 -7.31 10.18 -2.17
C ASP A 267 -8.75 10.14 -1.60
N PRO A 268 -9.22 9.01 -1.02
CA PRO A 268 -10.59 8.92 -0.51
C PRO A 268 -10.91 9.96 0.58
N PRO A 269 -12.14 10.52 0.62
CA PRO A 269 -12.53 11.46 1.66
C PRO A 269 -12.29 10.91 3.08
N GLY A 270 -11.68 11.74 3.95
CA GLY A 270 -11.32 11.35 5.32
C GLY A 270 -10.04 10.52 5.46
N VAL A 271 -9.42 10.04 4.37
CA VAL A 271 -8.21 9.21 4.42
C VAL A 271 -6.95 10.04 4.11
N ALA A 272 -6.10 10.21 5.12
CA ALA A 272 -4.83 10.91 4.96
C ALA A 272 -3.83 10.08 4.13
N GLY A 273 -3.42 10.62 2.98
CA GLY A 273 -2.31 10.11 2.19
C GLY A 273 -0.97 10.63 2.73
N LEU A 274 -0.18 9.74 3.33
CA LEU A 274 1.10 10.05 4.00
C LEU A 274 2.30 9.51 3.20
N LEU A 275 3.41 10.26 3.17
CA LEU A 275 4.68 9.79 2.64
C LEU A 275 5.23 8.61 3.48
N PRO A 276 6.12 7.76 2.96
CA PRO A 276 6.60 6.58 3.69
C PRO A 276 7.14 6.87 5.10
N PRO A 277 7.97 7.90 5.35
CA PRO A 277 8.45 8.22 6.70
C PRO A 277 7.33 8.69 7.63
N GLU A 278 6.38 9.49 7.12
CA GLU A 278 5.24 10.01 7.87
C GLU A 278 4.28 8.90 8.29
N LEU A 279 4.01 7.95 7.38
CA LEU A 279 3.19 6.78 7.64
C LEU A 279 3.84 5.88 8.69
N LEU A 280 5.15 5.64 8.57
CA LEU A 280 5.92 4.84 9.53
C LEU A 280 6.05 5.52 10.90
N ALA A 281 6.14 6.84 10.95
CA ALA A 281 6.11 7.60 12.21
C ALA A 281 4.72 7.57 12.86
N ARG A 282 3.64 7.63 12.05
CA ARG A 282 2.25 7.57 12.54
C ARG A 282 1.85 6.19 13.05
N VAL A 283 2.32 5.11 12.41
CA VAL A 283 2.06 3.73 12.86
C VAL A 283 2.90 3.37 14.08
N GLY A 284 4.16 3.84 14.15
CA GLY A 284 5.03 3.62 15.31
C GLY A 284 5.44 2.15 15.50
N TRP A 285 5.35 1.68 16.75
CA TRP A 285 5.76 0.36 17.22
C TRP A 285 4.63 -0.31 18.01
N PRO A 286 4.53 -1.66 18.06
CA PRO A 286 3.49 -2.34 18.83
C PRO A 286 3.51 -1.94 20.31
N GLY A 287 2.34 -1.82 20.92
CA GLY A 287 2.18 -1.43 22.33
C GLY A 287 2.48 0.04 22.64
N SER A 288 2.78 0.87 21.64
CA SER A 288 3.03 2.31 21.80
C SER A 288 1.72 3.11 21.94
N ALA A 289 0.92 2.75 22.94
CA ALA A 289 -0.45 3.22 23.12
C ALA A 289 -0.55 4.63 23.76
N GLU A 290 0.04 5.64 23.12
CA GLU A 290 -0.29 7.04 23.38
C GLU A 290 -1.00 7.70 22.19
N ASN A 291 -2.18 8.27 22.46
CA ASN A 291 -3.11 8.73 21.45
C ASN A 291 -2.72 10.09 20.86
N GLY A 292 -2.25 10.11 19.60
CA GLY A 292 -2.51 11.20 18.65
C GLY A 292 -2.11 12.63 19.03
N GLY A 293 -1.30 12.84 20.06
CA GLY A 293 -1.01 14.14 20.65
C GLY A 293 0.48 14.47 20.68
N ASN A 294 0.90 15.39 19.81
CA ASN A 294 2.15 16.18 19.87
C ASN A 294 3.41 15.47 20.44
N ALA A 295 3.99 14.53 19.69
CA ALA A 295 5.32 14.01 19.97
C ALA A 295 6.39 15.07 19.66
N SER A 296 6.96 15.70 20.68
CA SER A 296 8.15 16.55 20.55
C SER A 296 9.38 15.70 20.21
N SER A 297 10.05 16.03 19.11
CA SER A 297 11.25 15.31 18.65
C SER A 297 12.42 15.49 19.64
N PRO A 298 13.15 14.42 20.00
CA PRO A 298 14.45 14.54 20.68
C PRO A 298 15.58 14.98 19.73
N TRP A 299 15.28 15.17 18.44
CA TRP A 299 16.16 15.77 17.45
C TRP A 299 15.57 17.09 16.96
N SER A 300 16.00 18.16 17.63
CA SER A 300 16.06 19.56 17.19
C SER A 300 17.35 20.15 17.77
N PRO A 301 18.01 21.10 17.08
CA PRO A 301 19.29 21.69 17.54
C PRO A 301 19.12 22.65 18.72
#